data_AF-A0A948VBH4-F1
#
_entry.id   AF-A0A948VBH4-F1
#
_cell.length_a   1.000
_cell.length_b   1.000
_cell.length_c   1.000
_cell.angle_alpha   90.00
_cell.angle_beta   90.00
_cell.angle_gamma   90.00
#
_symmetry.space_group_name_H-M   'P 1'
#
loop_
_entity.id
_entity.type
_entity.pdbx_description
1 polymer ?
#
loop_
_entity_poly.entity_id
_entity_poly.type
_entity_poly.pdbx_seq_one_letter_code
_entity_poly.pdbx_strand_id
1 'polypeptide(L)'
;MRSPRRLTLLTDFGWADPWLAELKGALFTQWARYPDLDVAPAIIDLGHDLPPGDVAAAAWFLDRIRGCWPPGTVHLAVVDPGVGTDRPAVACAAGGRHFVGPGNGLLAFLAGEPDLEVVRLDNPLYRGHPADGRISATFHGRDVFAPAAAHLTAGVPLDQLGSPGAATDLGALSCIPAGTGPRIRWIDRFGNAVTDLAREGAEGAALGGGAGLLVGDRRVPGPLPHFAAAAGLGPFWFWGSGDTVEIAVSGGSAAEVLGLAAGLELRVVEP
;
A
#
# COMPACT_ATOMS: atom_id res chain seq x y z
N MET A 1 -14.07 -7.65 -27.91
CA MET A 1 -12.71 -7.69 -27.34
C MET A 1 -12.82 -7.49 -25.83
N ARG A 2 -12.29 -8.41 -25.02
CA ARG A 2 -12.10 -8.15 -23.59
C ARG A 2 -11.06 -7.02 -23.49
N SER A 3 -11.36 -5.93 -22.81
CA SER A 3 -10.36 -4.88 -22.58
C SER A 3 -9.16 -5.49 -21.84
N PRO A 4 -7.92 -5.16 -22.23
CA PRO A 4 -6.75 -5.66 -21.52
C PRO A 4 -6.84 -5.22 -20.05
N ARG A 5 -6.76 -6.20 -19.14
CA ARG A 5 -6.71 -5.91 -17.70
C ARG A 5 -5.38 -5.23 -17.40
N ARG A 6 -5.37 -4.31 -16.43
CA ARG A 6 -4.17 -3.53 -16.06
C ARG A 6 -3.52 -4.16 -14.84
N LEU A 7 -2.19 -4.13 -14.81
CA LEU A 7 -1.40 -4.49 -13.64
C LEU A 7 -0.80 -3.23 -13.04
N THR A 8 -0.99 -3.02 -11.75
CA THR A 8 -0.23 -2.02 -11.00
C THR A 8 0.81 -2.72 -10.13
N LEU A 9 1.98 -2.11 -9.94
CA LEU A 9 3.11 -2.73 -9.27
C LEU A 9 3.64 -1.84 -8.15
N LEU A 10 3.69 -2.39 -6.93
CA LEU A 10 4.24 -1.73 -5.74
C LEU A 10 5.30 -2.65 -5.11
N THR A 11 6.52 -2.16 -4.89
CA THR A 11 7.59 -2.93 -4.22
C THR A 11 8.49 -2.05 -3.35
N ASP A 12 9.45 -2.66 -2.66
CA ASP A 12 10.56 -2.01 -1.96
C ASP A 12 11.93 -2.32 -2.61
N PHE A 13 11.95 -2.73 -3.88
CA PHE A 13 13.16 -3.19 -4.58
C PHE A 13 14.08 -2.06 -5.07
N GLY A 14 13.59 -0.82 -5.04
CA GLY A 14 14.23 0.32 -5.69
C GLY A 14 14.31 0.20 -7.21
N TRP A 15 14.97 1.17 -7.83
CA TRP A 15 15.21 1.23 -9.28
C TRP A 15 16.62 0.82 -9.71
N ALA A 16 17.56 0.73 -8.75
CA ALA A 16 18.98 0.53 -9.05
C ALA A 16 19.33 -0.95 -9.23
N ASP A 17 18.61 -1.85 -8.56
CA ASP A 17 18.87 -3.29 -8.54
C ASP A 17 18.04 -4.05 -9.59
N PRO A 18 18.49 -5.25 -10.03
CA PRO A 18 17.85 -5.98 -11.13
C PRO A 18 16.49 -6.59 -10.76
N TRP A 19 16.14 -6.66 -9.47
CA TRP A 19 14.96 -7.39 -8.97
C TRP A 19 13.66 -6.91 -9.60
N LEU A 20 13.46 -5.60 -9.71
CA LEU A 20 12.29 -5.04 -10.37
C LEU A 20 12.20 -5.46 -11.84
N ALA A 21 13.33 -5.44 -12.55
CA ALA A 21 13.40 -5.83 -13.96
C ALA A 21 13.15 -7.34 -14.14
N GLU A 22 13.68 -8.19 -13.26
CA GLU A 22 13.42 -9.63 -13.28
C GLU A 22 11.95 -9.95 -13.04
N LEU A 23 11.31 -9.29 -12.07
CA LEU A 23 9.87 -9.46 -11.80
C LEU A 23 9.04 -9.08 -13.03
N LYS A 24 9.34 -7.93 -13.67
CA LYS A 24 8.67 -7.52 -14.91
C LYS A 24 8.93 -8.51 -16.05
N GLY A 25 10.14 -9.04 -16.16
CA GLY A 25 10.50 -10.08 -17.13
C GLY A 25 9.65 -11.35 -16.96
N ALA A 26 9.42 -11.78 -15.72
CA ALA A 26 8.54 -12.91 -15.41
C ALA A 26 7.08 -12.63 -15.83
N LEU A 27 6.56 -11.42 -15.57
CA LEU A 27 5.23 -11.02 -16.04
C LEU A 27 5.09 -11.14 -17.57
N PHE A 28 6.01 -10.54 -18.33
CA PHE A 28 5.96 -10.56 -19.79
C PHE A 28 6.14 -11.97 -20.37
N THR A 29 7.04 -12.77 -19.79
CA THR A 29 7.24 -14.16 -20.21
C THR A 29 6.00 -15.00 -19.96
N GLN A 30 5.30 -14.75 -18.86
CA GLN A 30 4.05 -15.43 -18.56
C GLN A 30 2.91 -15.00 -19.51
N TRP A 31 2.78 -13.71 -19.80
CA TRP A 31 1.78 -13.22 -20.76
C TRP A 31 2.01 -13.73 -22.18
N ALA A 32 3.26 -13.93 -22.60
CA ALA A 32 3.58 -14.50 -23.91
C ALA A 32 3.01 -15.92 -24.12
N ARG A 33 2.60 -16.61 -23.06
CA ARG A 33 1.94 -17.94 -23.13
C ARG A 33 0.44 -17.86 -23.44
N TYR A 34 -0.14 -16.66 -23.45
CA TYR A 34 -1.56 -16.43 -23.72
C TYR A 34 -1.76 -15.87 -25.12
N PRO A 35 -2.04 -16.72 -26.13
CA PRO A 35 -2.18 -16.26 -27.52
C PRO A 35 -3.39 -15.32 -27.72
N ASP A 36 -4.38 -15.38 -26.82
CA ASP A 36 -5.58 -14.54 -26.86
C ASP A 36 -5.33 -13.12 -26.31
N LEU A 37 -4.14 -12.84 -25.77
CA LEU A 37 -3.72 -11.48 -25.42
C LEU A 37 -3.17 -10.80 -26.67
N ASP A 38 -4.04 -10.05 -27.38
CA ASP A 38 -3.64 -9.23 -28.53
C ASP A 38 -2.46 -8.30 -28.22
N VAL A 39 -2.42 -7.78 -26.98
CA VAL A 39 -1.35 -6.94 -26.45
C VAL A 39 -1.12 -7.32 -24.99
N ALA A 40 0.16 -7.32 -24.57
CA ALA A 40 0.50 -7.52 -23.17
C ALA A 40 -0.18 -6.45 -22.28
N PRO A 41 -0.71 -6.84 -21.11
CA PRO A 41 -1.20 -5.90 -20.11
C PRO A 41 -0.22 -4.77 -19.79
N ALA A 42 -0.75 -3.56 -19.59
CA ALA A 42 0.06 -2.45 -19.11
C ALA A 42 0.51 -2.73 -17.66
N ILE A 43 1.81 -2.53 -17.40
CA ILE A 43 2.36 -2.42 -16.05
C ILE A 43 2.41 -0.94 -15.69
N ILE A 44 1.76 -0.57 -14.59
CA ILE A 44 1.82 0.76 -14.02
C ILE A 44 2.56 0.68 -12.69
N ASP A 45 3.75 1.26 -12.66
CA ASP A 45 4.55 1.36 -11.45
C ASP A 45 3.93 2.38 -10.49
N LEU A 46 3.58 1.92 -9.29
CA LEU A 46 3.03 2.75 -8.22
C LEU A 46 4.15 3.37 -7.37
N GLY A 47 5.16 2.55 -7.06
CA GLY A 47 6.32 2.92 -6.27
C GLY A 47 7.21 1.72 -6.01
N HIS A 48 8.53 1.93 -6.04
CA HIS A 48 9.53 0.90 -5.76
C HIS A 48 10.54 1.31 -4.69
N ASP A 49 10.54 2.60 -4.31
CA ASP A 49 11.45 3.17 -3.30
C ASP A 49 10.82 3.24 -1.91
N LEU A 50 9.91 2.32 -1.59
CA LEU A 50 9.37 2.22 -0.25
C LEU A 50 10.49 1.79 0.72
N PRO A 51 10.41 2.17 2.01
CA PRO A 51 11.40 1.73 2.98
C PRO A 51 11.51 0.20 2.99
N PRO A 52 12.73 -0.37 2.85
CA PRO A 52 12.91 -1.81 2.75
C PRO A 52 12.30 -2.56 3.94
N GLY A 53 11.45 -3.54 3.65
CA GLY A 53 10.77 -4.36 4.65
C GLY A 53 9.64 -3.68 5.42
N ASP A 54 9.29 -2.42 5.14
CA ASP A 54 8.22 -1.71 5.85
C ASP A 54 6.84 -2.07 5.28
N VAL A 55 6.30 -3.17 5.79
CA VAL A 55 4.98 -3.70 5.40
C VAL A 55 3.85 -2.70 5.73
N ALA A 56 3.97 -1.94 6.82
CA ALA A 56 2.94 -0.99 7.23
C ALA A 56 2.88 0.23 6.31
N ALA A 57 4.04 0.72 5.87
CA ALA A 57 4.15 1.76 4.86
C ALA A 57 3.55 1.29 3.51
N ALA A 58 3.85 0.05 3.09
CA ALA A 58 3.30 -0.53 1.86
C ALA A 58 1.78 -0.71 1.92
N ALA A 59 1.26 -1.22 3.04
CA ALA A 59 -0.18 -1.38 3.26
C ALA A 59 -0.90 -0.03 3.19
N TRP A 60 -0.39 0.98 3.89
CA TRP A 60 -0.96 2.34 3.87
C TRP A 60 -0.92 2.96 2.46
N PHE A 61 0.21 2.81 1.76
CA PHE A 61 0.37 3.32 0.40
C PHE A 61 -0.71 2.73 -0.51
N LEU A 62 -0.86 1.40 -0.51
CA LEU A 62 -1.79 0.72 -1.40
C LEU A 62 -3.25 1.01 -1.05
N ASP A 63 -3.60 1.00 0.24
CA ASP A 63 -4.94 1.32 0.71
C ASP A 63 -5.37 2.73 0.28
N ARG A 64 -4.47 3.72 0.40
CA ARG A 64 -4.74 5.10 -0.02
C ARG A 64 -5.08 5.22 -1.51
N ILE A 65 -4.47 4.42 -2.38
CA ILE A 65 -4.58 4.63 -3.83
C ILE A 65 -5.49 3.63 -4.55
N ARG A 66 -5.85 2.49 -3.94
CA ARG A 66 -6.64 1.43 -4.60
C ARG A 66 -7.95 1.95 -5.20
N GLY A 67 -8.59 2.92 -4.52
CA GLY A 67 -9.85 3.52 -4.95
C GLY A 67 -9.73 4.37 -6.21
N CYS A 68 -8.54 4.90 -6.50
CA CYS A 68 -8.26 5.70 -7.70
C CYS A 68 -8.17 4.86 -8.98
N TRP A 69 -8.00 3.53 -8.85
CA TRP A 69 -7.94 2.61 -9.98
C TRP A 69 -9.32 2.08 -10.31
N PRO A 70 -9.66 1.84 -11.59
CA PRO A 70 -10.98 1.31 -11.95
C PRO A 70 -11.10 -0.20 -11.64
N PRO A 71 -12.32 -0.75 -11.58
CA PRO A 71 -12.56 -2.19 -11.46
C PRO A 71 -11.82 -3.03 -12.51
N GLY A 72 -11.50 -4.27 -12.16
CA GLY A 72 -10.71 -5.20 -12.97
C GLY A 72 -9.20 -4.97 -12.95
N THR A 73 -8.71 -3.97 -12.21
CA THR A 73 -7.28 -3.76 -11.98
C THR A 73 -6.72 -4.87 -11.09
N VAL A 74 -5.52 -5.36 -11.41
CA VAL A 74 -4.76 -6.30 -10.57
C VAL A 74 -3.62 -5.51 -9.92
N HIS A 75 -3.63 -5.44 -8.60
CA HIS A 75 -2.58 -4.84 -7.79
C HIS A 75 -1.58 -5.93 -7.37
N LEU A 76 -0.37 -5.91 -7.92
CA LEU A 76 0.73 -6.73 -7.47
C LEU A 76 1.57 -5.91 -6.49
N ALA A 77 1.60 -6.31 -5.23
CA ALA A 77 2.34 -5.63 -4.18
C ALA A 77 3.29 -6.58 -3.46
N VAL A 78 4.58 -6.23 -3.44
CA VAL A 78 5.64 -7.08 -2.89
C VAL A 78 6.56 -6.25 -2.01
N VAL A 79 6.27 -6.23 -0.71
CA VAL A 79 7.18 -5.84 0.37
C VAL A 79 7.15 -6.99 1.37
N ASP A 80 8.23 -7.77 1.41
CA ASP A 80 8.19 -9.13 1.96
C ASP A 80 9.45 -9.50 2.74
N PRO A 81 9.63 -8.94 3.95
CA PRO A 81 10.74 -9.31 4.83
C PRO A 81 10.68 -10.79 5.29
N GLY A 82 9.51 -11.43 5.15
CA GLY A 82 9.28 -12.83 5.49
C GLY A 82 9.39 -13.80 4.31
N VAL A 83 10.00 -13.39 3.19
CA VAL A 83 10.18 -14.27 2.03
C VAL A 83 10.89 -15.58 2.43
N GLY A 84 10.47 -16.70 1.86
CA GLY A 84 11.03 -18.02 2.16
C GLY A 84 10.57 -18.65 3.48
N THR A 85 9.77 -17.96 4.30
CA THR A 85 9.13 -18.53 5.50
C THR A 85 7.77 -19.16 5.18
N ASP A 86 7.09 -19.67 6.21
CA ASP A 86 5.75 -20.28 6.10
C ASP A 86 4.60 -19.26 5.94
N ARG A 87 4.91 -17.96 5.80
CA ARG A 87 3.89 -16.91 5.59
C ARG A 87 3.10 -17.17 4.29
N PRO A 88 1.76 -17.12 4.31
CA PRO A 88 0.95 -17.41 3.13
C PRO A 88 1.33 -16.54 1.92
N ALA A 89 1.19 -17.09 0.72
CA ALA A 89 1.15 -16.34 -0.53
C ALA A 89 -0.31 -16.24 -0.95
N VAL A 90 -0.83 -15.03 -1.17
CA VAL A 90 -2.28 -14.84 -1.34
C VAL A 90 -2.61 -14.03 -2.59
N ALA A 91 -3.78 -14.31 -3.15
CA ALA A 91 -4.50 -13.40 -4.02
C ALA A 91 -5.90 -13.15 -3.46
N CYS A 92 -6.42 -11.95 -3.67
CA CYS A 92 -7.71 -11.53 -3.15
C CYS A 92 -8.53 -10.83 -4.23
N ALA A 93 -9.86 -10.88 -4.13
CA ALA A 93 -10.75 -9.94 -4.79
C ALA A 93 -11.51 -9.13 -3.75
N ALA A 94 -11.61 -7.82 -3.96
CA ALA A 94 -12.38 -6.90 -3.12
C ALA A 94 -12.65 -5.60 -3.89
N GLY A 95 -13.84 -5.00 -3.70
CA GLY A 95 -14.25 -3.78 -4.39
C GLY A 95 -14.14 -3.88 -5.91
N GLY A 96 -14.32 -5.07 -6.49
CA GLY A 96 -14.16 -5.33 -7.93
C GLY A 96 -12.71 -5.24 -8.47
N ARG A 97 -11.68 -5.33 -7.62
CA ARG A 97 -10.26 -5.37 -8.01
C ARG A 97 -9.62 -6.64 -7.47
N HIS A 98 -8.44 -6.97 -7.98
CA HIS A 98 -7.64 -8.07 -7.46
C HIS A 98 -6.37 -7.56 -6.82
N PHE A 99 -5.89 -8.28 -5.80
CA PHE A 99 -4.68 -7.97 -5.06
C PHE A 99 -3.85 -9.24 -4.96
N VAL A 100 -2.54 -9.16 -5.19
CA VAL A 100 -1.62 -10.29 -5.15
C VAL A 100 -0.41 -9.88 -4.34
N GLY A 101 -0.03 -10.69 -3.34
CA GLY A 101 1.09 -10.37 -2.47
C GLY A 101 1.29 -11.33 -1.30
N PRO A 102 2.22 -11.00 -0.40
CA PRO A 102 2.48 -11.79 0.80
C PRO A 102 1.37 -11.63 1.84
N GLY A 103 1.01 -12.73 2.49
CA GLY A 103 0.13 -12.80 3.66
C GLY A 103 0.84 -12.37 4.95
N ASN A 104 1.43 -11.19 4.96
CA ASN A 104 2.28 -10.66 6.03
C ASN A 104 1.71 -9.38 6.68
N GLY A 105 0.45 -9.05 6.39
CA GLY A 105 -0.21 -7.82 6.81
C GLY A 105 -0.32 -6.76 5.72
N LEU A 106 0.42 -6.86 4.60
CA LEU A 106 0.40 -5.86 3.52
C LEU A 106 -1.03 -5.62 3.01
N LEU A 107 -1.80 -6.69 2.84
CA LEU A 107 -3.17 -6.64 2.32
C LEU A 107 -4.24 -6.66 3.43
N ALA A 108 -3.85 -6.54 4.71
CA ALA A 108 -4.78 -6.69 5.84
C ALA A 108 -5.87 -5.60 5.88
N PHE A 109 -5.66 -4.45 5.23
CA PHE A 109 -6.69 -3.40 5.10
C PHE A 109 -7.94 -3.90 4.34
N LEU A 110 -7.84 -4.99 3.57
CA LEU A 110 -8.97 -5.61 2.89
C LEU A 110 -9.88 -6.44 3.81
N ALA A 111 -9.44 -6.78 5.03
CA ALA A 111 -10.15 -7.70 5.91
C ALA A 111 -11.57 -7.24 6.29
N GLY A 112 -11.85 -5.93 6.20
CA GLY A 112 -13.17 -5.35 6.44
C GLY A 112 -14.05 -5.19 5.19
N GLU A 113 -13.55 -5.52 3.99
CA GLU A 113 -14.31 -5.37 2.75
C GLU A 113 -15.41 -6.46 2.67
N PRO A 114 -16.68 -6.09 2.42
CA PRO A 114 -17.81 -7.02 2.50
C PRO A 114 -17.80 -8.07 1.39
N ASP A 115 -17.12 -7.81 0.27
CA ASP A 115 -16.98 -8.69 -0.88
C ASP A 115 -15.59 -9.36 -0.95
N LEU A 116 -14.87 -9.43 0.17
CA LEU A 116 -13.56 -10.05 0.22
C LEU A 116 -13.61 -11.55 -0.12
N GLU A 117 -12.90 -11.91 -1.17
CA GLU A 117 -12.51 -13.30 -1.48
C GLU A 117 -11.00 -13.45 -1.34
N VAL A 118 -10.54 -14.55 -0.73
CA VAL A 118 -9.11 -14.85 -0.54
C VAL A 118 -8.81 -16.26 -1.07
N VAL A 119 -7.70 -16.39 -1.79
CA VAL A 119 -7.13 -17.68 -2.22
C VAL A 119 -5.65 -17.74 -1.87
N ARG A 120 -5.19 -18.94 -1.51
CA ARG A 120 -3.76 -19.24 -1.32
C ARG A 120 -3.16 -19.61 -2.67
N LEU A 121 -1.97 -19.11 -2.96
CA LEU A 121 -1.26 -19.34 -4.23
C LEU A 121 -0.46 -20.65 -4.19
N ASP A 122 -1.17 -21.76 -4.04
CA ASP A 122 -0.58 -23.10 -3.91
C ASP A 122 -0.77 -24.01 -5.13
N ASN A 123 -1.53 -23.59 -6.14
CA ASN A 123 -1.68 -24.35 -7.38
C ASN A 123 -0.41 -24.27 -8.24
N PRO A 124 0.28 -25.38 -8.52
CA PRO A 124 1.52 -25.39 -9.30
C PRO A 124 1.34 -24.95 -10.77
N LEU A 125 0.12 -24.89 -11.30
CA LEU A 125 -0.12 -24.40 -12.67
C LEU A 125 0.02 -22.87 -12.79
N TYR A 126 -0.09 -22.15 -11.68
CA TYR A 126 -0.16 -20.69 -11.65
C TYR A 126 0.98 -20.02 -10.86
N ARG A 127 2.03 -20.78 -10.54
CA ARG A 127 3.25 -20.34 -9.86
C ARG A 127 4.48 -21.04 -10.44
N GLY A 128 5.66 -20.61 -10.01
CA GLY A 128 6.95 -21.04 -10.55
C GLY A 128 7.44 -20.06 -11.61
N HIS A 129 8.77 -19.93 -11.67
CA HIS A 129 9.42 -19.06 -12.64
C HIS A 129 9.02 -19.45 -14.08
N PRO A 130 8.59 -18.50 -14.94
CA PRO A 130 8.07 -18.85 -16.27
C PRO A 130 9.06 -19.48 -17.25
N ALA A 131 10.37 -19.51 -16.96
CA ALA A 131 11.32 -20.19 -17.83
C ALA A 131 11.53 -21.68 -17.48
N ASP A 132 11.48 -22.04 -16.20
CA ASP A 132 11.95 -23.35 -15.70
C ASP A 132 11.09 -23.93 -14.56
N GLY A 133 10.04 -23.22 -14.14
CA GLY A 133 9.11 -23.65 -13.10
C GLY A 133 9.66 -23.61 -11.67
N ARG A 134 10.88 -23.13 -11.45
CA ARG A 134 11.52 -23.12 -10.13
C ARG A 134 10.91 -22.04 -9.23
N ILE A 135 10.88 -22.29 -7.93
CA ILE A 135 10.52 -21.30 -6.91
C ILE A 135 11.76 -21.02 -6.06
N SER A 136 12.28 -19.79 -6.15
CA SER A 136 13.38 -19.31 -5.32
C SER A 136 12.91 -19.04 -3.90
N ALA A 137 13.66 -19.51 -2.90
CA ALA A 137 13.41 -19.21 -1.48
C ALA A 137 13.55 -17.72 -1.14
N THR A 138 14.23 -16.94 -1.97
CA THR A 138 14.48 -15.51 -1.73
C THR A 138 13.74 -14.59 -2.68
N PHE A 139 12.96 -15.12 -3.63
CA PHE A 139 12.31 -14.29 -4.65
C PHE A 139 10.90 -14.72 -5.05
N HIS A 140 10.02 -14.88 -4.05
CA HIS A 140 8.60 -15.15 -4.29
C HIS A 140 7.89 -14.03 -5.10
N GLY A 141 8.40 -12.79 -5.09
CA GLY A 141 7.97 -11.72 -5.99
C GLY A 141 7.95 -12.13 -7.46
N ARG A 142 9.07 -12.69 -7.93
CA ARG A 142 9.25 -13.14 -9.30
C ARG A 142 8.61 -14.51 -9.56
N ASP A 143 8.70 -15.43 -8.60
CA ASP A 143 8.40 -16.84 -8.86
C ASP A 143 7.00 -17.27 -8.41
N VAL A 144 6.30 -16.49 -7.58
CA VAL A 144 4.94 -16.82 -7.10
C VAL A 144 3.96 -15.71 -7.44
N PHE A 145 4.28 -14.48 -7.03
CA PHE A 145 3.34 -13.36 -7.15
C PHE A 145 3.20 -12.85 -8.59
N ALA A 146 4.30 -12.68 -9.32
CA ALA A 146 4.25 -12.27 -10.71
C ALA A 146 3.47 -13.26 -11.61
N PRO A 147 3.75 -14.58 -11.60
CA PRO A 147 2.96 -15.53 -12.37
C PRO A 147 1.46 -15.47 -12.03
N ALA A 148 1.09 -15.47 -10.75
CA ALA A 148 -0.30 -15.39 -10.33
C ALA A 148 -0.99 -14.09 -10.83
N ALA A 149 -0.32 -12.95 -10.70
CA ALA A 149 -0.84 -11.68 -11.21
C ALA A 149 -0.96 -11.65 -12.74
N ALA A 150 -0.02 -12.29 -13.45
CA ALA A 150 -0.07 -12.43 -14.90
C ALA A 150 -1.26 -13.29 -15.34
N HIS A 151 -1.55 -14.37 -14.63
CA HIS A 151 -2.72 -15.22 -14.87
C HIS A 151 -4.04 -14.48 -14.66
N LEU A 152 -4.17 -13.74 -13.55
CA LEU A 152 -5.36 -12.92 -13.26
C LEU A 152 -5.59 -11.85 -14.33
N THR A 153 -4.53 -11.18 -14.77
CA THR A 153 -4.62 -10.18 -15.84
C THR A 153 -4.95 -10.81 -17.19
N ALA A 154 -4.52 -12.05 -17.45
CA ALA A 154 -4.92 -12.84 -18.61
C ALA A 154 -6.36 -13.38 -18.58
N GLY A 155 -7.06 -13.23 -17.45
CA GLY A 155 -8.47 -13.62 -17.33
C GLY A 155 -8.71 -14.97 -16.67
N VAL A 156 -7.67 -15.59 -16.10
CA VAL A 156 -7.84 -16.76 -15.23
C VAL A 156 -8.69 -16.36 -14.01
N PRO A 157 -9.72 -17.13 -13.65
CA PRO A 157 -10.51 -16.91 -12.44
C PRO A 157 -9.68 -16.99 -11.16
N LEU A 158 -10.02 -16.20 -10.14
CA LEU A 158 -9.29 -16.14 -8.87
C LEU A 158 -9.21 -17.51 -8.17
N ASP A 159 -10.33 -18.23 -8.13
CA ASP A 159 -10.48 -19.54 -7.49
C ASP A 159 -9.61 -20.65 -8.13
N GLN A 160 -9.07 -20.45 -9.34
CA GLN A 160 -8.16 -21.41 -9.95
C GLN A 160 -6.73 -21.29 -9.42
N LEU A 161 -6.33 -20.15 -8.87
CA LEU A 161 -4.94 -19.90 -8.47
C LEU A 161 -4.48 -20.75 -7.27
N GLY A 162 -5.42 -21.35 -6.54
CA GLY A 162 -5.14 -22.32 -5.49
C GLY A 162 -6.28 -22.47 -4.51
N SER A 163 -5.98 -22.99 -3.33
CA SER A 163 -7.00 -23.33 -2.33
C SER A 163 -7.71 -22.09 -1.75
N PRO A 164 -8.99 -22.21 -1.35
CA PRO A 164 -9.68 -21.15 -0.63
C PRO A 164 -8.90 -20.73 0.63
N GLY A 165 -8.76 -19.42 0.83
CA GLY A 165 -8.15 -18.81 2.00
C GLY A 165 -9.17 -18.12 2.91
N ALA A 166 -8.68 -17.47 3.96
CA ALA A 166 -9.47 -16.67 4.88
C ALA A 166 -8.81 -15.30 5.14
N ALA A 167 -9.54 -14.36 5.73
CA ALA A 167 -9.00 -13.05 6.10
C ALA A 167 -7.74 -13.14 7.00
N THR A 168 -7.62 -14.19 7.82
CA THR A 168 -6.42 -14.45 8.63
C THR A 168 -5.18 -14.74 7.80
N ASP A 169 -5.32 -15.24 6.56
CA ASP A 169 -4.20 -15.50 5.66
C ASP A 169 -3.58 -14.21 5.10
N LEU A 170 -4.27 -13.06 5.23
CA LEU A 170 -3.71 -11.75 4.86
C LEU A 170 -2.59 -11.31 5.83
N GLY A 171 -2.49 -11.98 6.99
CA GLY A 171 -1.61 -11.60 8.08
C GLY A 171 -2.15 -10.40 8.85
N ALA A 172 -1.39 -9.97 9.85
CA ALA A 172 -1.66 -8.76 10.60
C ALA A 172 -0.47 -7.82 10.46
N LEU A 173 -0.74 -6.53 10.31
CA LEU A 173 0.31 -5.54 10.53
C LEU A 173 0.75 -5.66 11.98
N SER A 174 2.06 -5.72 12.22
CA SER A 174 2.61 -5.54 13.56
C SER A 174 1.99 -4.28 14.14
N CYS A 175 1.13 -4.45 15.14
CA CYS A 175 0.43 -3.34 15.75
C CYS A 175 1.49 -2.37 16.30
N ILE A 176 1.51 -1.14 15.78
CA ILE A 176 2.12 -0.06 16.54
C ILE A 176 1.34 -0.05 17.87
N PRO A 177 2.01 -0.07 19.04
CA PRO A 177 1.33 -0.16 20.33
C PRO A 177 0.15 0.80 20.38
N ALA A 178 -0.98 0.33 20.88
CA ALA A 178 -2.18 1.16 21.05
C ALA A 178 -1.81 2.39 21.87
N GLY A 179 -1.61 3.51 21.18
CA GLY A 179 -1.46 4.82 21.78
C GLY A 179 -2.83 5.43 21.94
N THR A 180 -2.96 6.43 22.79
CA THR A 180 -4.21 7.17 22.96
C THR A 180 -4.38 8.25 21.90
N GLY A 181 -3.31 8.60 21.18
CA GLY A 181 -3.28 9.68 20.20
C GLY A 181 -3.08 9.21 18.76
N PRO A 182 -3.39 10.09 17.78
CA PRO A 182 -3.14 9.82 16.38
C PRO A 182 -1.64 9.74 16.07
N ARG A 183 -1.27 9.09 14.98
CA ARG A 183 0.11 8.87 14.57
C ARG A 183 0.38 9.35 13.16
N ILE A 184 1.64 9.68 12.92
CA ILE A 184 2.13 9.94 11.57
C ILE A 184 2.25 8.61 10.82
N ARG A 185 1.56 8.51 9.69
CA ARG A 185 1.57 7.33 8.80
C ARG A 185 2.59 7.46 7.69
N TRP A 186 2.82 8.67 7.21
CA TRP A 186 3.70 8.92 6.07
C TRP A 186 4.33 10.31 6.16
N ILE A 187 5.58 10.42 5.73
CA ILE A 187 6.23 11.71 5.42
C ILE A 187 6.38 11.79 3.91
N ASP A 188 5.72 12.76 3.28
CA ASP A 188 5.82 12.94 1.84
C ASP A 188 7.19 13.51 1.43
N ARG A 189 7.46 13.53 0.12
CA ARG A 189 8.73 14.04 -0.42
C ARG A 189 8.98 15.53 -0.15
N PHE A 190 7.95 16.28 0.20
CA PHE A 190 8.05 17.70 0.54
C PHE A 190 8.27 17.91 2.04
N GLY A 191 8.22 16.83 2.83
CA GLY A 191 8.35 16.86 4.28
C GLY A 191 7.04 17.13 5.00
N ASN A 192 5.88 17.01 4.33
CA ASN A 192 4.59 17.07 5.01
C ASN A 192 4.31 15.73 5.69
N ALA A 193 3.72 15.77 6.88
CA ALA A 193 3.33 14.59 7.62
C ALA A 193 1.86 14.29 7.41
N VAL A 194 1.55 13.07 6.98
CA VAL A 194 0.19 12.53 6.88
C VAL A 194 -0.09 11.70 8.12
N THR A 195 -1.21 11.96 8.80
CA THR A 195 -1.61 11.26 10.03
C THR A 195 -2.70 10.21 9.76
N ASP A 196 -2.97 9.35 10.76
CA ASP A 196 -4.16 8.49 10.78
C ASP A 196 -5.40 9.15 11.40
N LEU A 197 -5.32 10.44 11.76
CA LEU A 197 -6.47 11.18 12.26
C LEU A 197 -7.39 11.57 11.11
N ALA A 198 -8.42 10.76 10.87
CA ALA A 198 -9.49 11.06 9.92
C ALA A 198 -10.26 12.31 10.34
N ARG A 199 -10.86 13.01 9.36
CA ARG A 199 -11.66 14.21 9.59
C ARG A 199 -12.74 14.01 10.65
N GLU A 200 -13.52 12.94 10.54
CA GLU A 200 -14.58 12.62 11.49
C GLU A 200 -14.05 12.51 12.93
N GLY A 201 -12.90 11.85 13.12
CA GLY A 201 -12.26 11.72 14.43
C GLY A 201 -11.73 13.05 14.97
N ALA A 202 -11.14 13.88 14.11
CA ALA A 202 -10.69 15.22 14.47
C ALA A 202 -11.85 16.15 14.84
N GLU A 203 -12.93 16.15 14.07
CA GLU A 203 -14.14 16.92 14.33
C GLU A 203 -14.82 16.46 15.62
N GLY A 204 -14.91 15.15 15.86
CA GLY A 204 -15.43 14.58 17.11
C GLY A 204 -14.62 14.98 18.35
N ALA A 205 -13.31 15.17 18.20
CA ALA A 205 -12.43 15.70 19.23
C ALA A 205 -12.43 17.24 19.34
N ALA A 206 -13.30 17.93 18.58
CA ALA A 206 -13.36 19.39 18.49
C ALA A 206 -12.03 20.07 18.07
N LEU A 207 -11.21 19.37 17.28
CA LEU A 207 -9.94 19.91 16.79
C LEU A 207 -10.19 21.09 15.85
N GLY A 208 -9.59 22.25 16.16
CA GLY A 208 -9.84 23.52 15.45
C GLY A 208 -11.09 24.28 15.92
N GLY A 209 -11.97 23.63 16.70
CA GLY A 209 -13.13 24.24 17.36
C GLY A 209 -12.95 24.53 18.85
N GLY A 210 -11.81 24.15 19.42
CA GLY A 210 -11.43 24.36 20.82
C GLY A 210 -10.19 23.54 21.18
N ALA A 211 -10.16 22.28 20.75
CA ALA A 211 -9.01 21.41 20.95
C ALA A 211 -7.83 21.80 20.05
N GLY A 212 -6.61 21.49 20.51
CA GLY A 212 -5.35 21.75 19.80
C GLY A 212 -4.62 20.47 19.39
N LEU A 213 -3.89 20.54 18.28
CA LEU A 213 -2.95 19.50 17.87
C LEU A 213 -1.57 19.82 18.43
N LEU A 214 -0.95 18.87 19.12
CA LEU A 214 0.41 18.99 19.63
C LEU A 214 1.35 17.98 18.97
N VAL A 215 2.53 18.46 18.60
CA VAL A 215 3.70 17.66 18.26
C VAL A 215 4.71 17.84 19.39
N GLY A 216 4.95 16.80 20.19
CA GLY A 216 5.60 16.99 21.49
C GLY A 216 4.80 18.00 22.32
N ASP A 217 5.44 19.04 22.83
CA ASP A 217 4.79 20.14 23.57
C ASP A 217 4.42 21.35 22.68
N ARG A 218 4.71 21.28 21.38
CA ARG A 218 4.45 22.39 20.45
C ARG A 218 3.06 22.29 19.86
N ARG A 219 2.25 23.35 20.06
CA ARG A 219 0.95 23.50 19.40
C ARG A 219 1.13 23.82 17.92
N VAL A 220 0.42 23.07 17.08
CA VAL A 220 0.36 23.27 15.64
C VAL A 220 -0.97 23.95 15.29
N PRO A 221 -0.97 25.20 14.79
CA PRO A 221 -2.19 25.92 14.43
C PRO A 221 -2.87 25.33 13.19
N GLY A 222 -4.20 25.41 13.15
CA GLY A 222 -5.02 24.96 12.03
C GLY A 222 -6.49 24.72 12.44
N PRO A 223 -7.36 24.31 11.49
CA PRO A 223 -7.01 24.00 10.11
C PRO A 223 -6.77 25.27 9.30
N LEU A 224 -5.74 25.26 8.44
CA LEU A 224 -5.57 26.30 7.42
C LEU A 224 -6.02 25.77 6.04
N PRO A 225 -6.66 26.60 5.20
CA PRO A 225 -7.27 26.12 3.96
C PRO A 225 -6.25 25.82 2.85
N HIS A 226 -5.09 26.48 2.86
CA HIS A 226 -4.02 26.29 1.86
C HIS A 226 -2.67 26.84 2.37
N PHE A 227 -1.58 26.39 1.77
CA PHE A 227 -0.21 26.75 2.14
C PHE A 227 0.04 28.27 2.18
N ALA A 228 -0.53 29.04 1.25
CA ALA A 228 -0.36 30.50 1.23
C ALA A 228 -0.96 31.21 2.47
N ALA A 229 -1.96 30.62 3.13
CA ALA A 229 -2.52 31.17 4.37
C ALA A 229 -1.57 30.98 5.56
N ALA A 230 -0.57 30.10 5.42
CA ALA A 230 0.42 29.78 6.43
C ALA A 230 1.77 30.49 6.23
N ALA A 231 1.86 31.40 5.26
CA ALA A 231 3.10 32.09 4.94
C ALA A 231 3.65 32.83 6.18
N GLY A 232 4.86 32.44 6.61
CA GLY A 232 5.52 33.02 7.80
C GLY A 232 5.00 32.54 9.16
N LEU A 233 4.02 31.64 9.22
CA LEU A 233 3.45 31.13 10.49
C LEU A 233 4.21 29.94 11.08
N GLY A 234 5.14 29.35 10.33
CA GLY A 234 5.80 28.10 10.69
C GLY A 234 4.91 26.88 10.41
N PRO A 235 5.03 25.80 11.19
CA PRO A 235 4.22 24.60 11.00
C PRO A 235 2.74 24.85 11.24
N PHE A 236 1.89 24.21 10.45
CA PHE A 236 0.44 24.27 10.55
C PHE A 236 -0.16 22.92 10.17
N TRP A 237 -1.42 22.69 10.53
CA TRP A 237 -2.17 21.53 10.07
C TRP A 237 -3.34 21.94 9.16
N PHE A 238 -3.70 21.05 8.26
CA PHE A 238 -4.75 21.24 7.26
C PHE A 238 -5.44 19.92 6.93
N TRP A 239 -6.54 19.99 6.18
CA TRP A 239 -7.22 18.82 5.66
C TRP A 239 -6.52 18.32 4.39
N GLY A 240 -5.91 17.15 4.49
CA GLY A 240 -5.29 16.45 3.38
C GLY A 240 -6.30 15.96 2.34
N SER A 241 -5.81 15.65 1.14
CA SER A 241 -6.65 15.09 0.06
C SER A 241 -7.18 13.69 0.36
N GLY A 242 -6.55 12.96 1.29
CA GLY A 242 -7.02 11.69 1.81
C GLY A 242 -7.92 11.83 3.04
N ASP A 243 -8.53 12.99 3.24
CA ASP A 243 -9.46 13.31 4.32
C ASP A 243 -8.96 13.04 5.74
N THR A 244 -7.67 13.32 5.93
CA THR A 244 -6.93 13.16 7.18
C THR A 244 -6.29 14.48 7.57
N VAL A 245 -5.95 14.62 8.84
CA VAL A 245 -5.13 15.74 9.32
C VAL A 245 -3.71 15.57 8.77
N GLU A 246 -3.21 16.58 8.07
CA GLU A 246 -1.84 16.64 7.58
C GLU A 246 -1.11 17.86 8.16
N ILE A 247 0.19 17.75 8.41
CA ILE A 247 1.03 18.82 8.98
C ILE A 247 2.08 19.25 7.95
N ALA A 248 2.19 20.56 7.74
CA ALA A 248 3.06 21.15 6.74
C ALA A 248 3.75 22.43 7.24
N VAL A 249 4.77 22.88 6.49
CA VAL A 249 5.38 24.20 6.61
C VAL A 249 5.34 24.86 5.23
N SER A 250 4.84 26.11 5.14
CA SER A 250 4.79 26.80 3.86
C SER A 250 6.20 27.06 3.33
N GLY A 251 6.55 26.43 2.21
CA GLY A 251 7.88 26.57 1.59
C GLY A 251 9.00 25.84 2.33
N GLY A 252 8.70 24.85 3.16
CA GLY A 252 9.70 24.06 3.88
C GLY A 252 9.18 22.69 4.32
N SER A 253 10.05 21.93 4.99
CA SER A 253 9.75 20.58 5.49
C SER A 253 9.23 20.64 6.93
N ALA A 254 7.99 20.21 7.17
CA ALA A 254 7.48 20.05 8.54
C ALA A 254 8.25 18.96 9.28
N ALA A 255 8.63 17.88 8.60
CA ALA A 255 9.40 16.80 9.16
C ALA A 255 10.75 17.27 9.72
N GLU A 256 11.46 18.14 9.02
CA GLU A 256 12.72 18.71 9.51
C GLU A 256 12.49 19.71 10.65
N VAL A 257 11.52 20.62 10.49
CA VAL A 257 11.26 21.70 11.47
C VAL A 257 10.75 21.15 12.80
N LEU A 258 10.01 20.04 12.77
CA LEU A 258 9.37 19.45 13.95
C LEU A 258 9.98 18.11 14.38
N GLY A 259 10.98 17.59 13.65
CA GLY A 259 11.57 16.28 13.92
C GLY A 259 10.57 15.13 13.74
N LEU A 260 9.71 15.21 12.72
CA LEU A 260 8.66 14.20 12.49
C LEU A 260 9.22 12.96 11.80
N ALA A 261 8.70 11.81 12.19
CA ALA A 261 8.96 10.53 11.53
C ALA A 261 7.67 9.70 11.50
N ALA A 262 7.58 8.75 10.57
CA ALA A 262 6.50 7.77 10.57
C ALA A 262 6.47 7.00 11.91
N GLY A 263 5.28 6.72 12.42
CA GLY A 263 5.03 6.10 13.72
C GLY A 263 4.98 7.08 14.90
N LEU A 264 5.46 8.31 14.74
CA LEU A 264 5.43 9.32 15.81
C LEU A 264 3.98 9.59 16.26
N GLU A 265 3.75 9.49 17.57
CA GLU A 265 2.46 9.83 18.18
C GLU A 265 2.30 11.34 18.35
N LEU A 266 1.10 11.81 18.06
CA LEU A 266 0.64 13.17 18.23
C LEU A 266 -0.39 13.22 19.36
N ARG A 267 -0.59 14.40 19.95
CA ARG A 267 -1.63 14.58 20.97
C ARG A 267 -2.69 15.55 20.48
N VAL A 268 -3.95 15.18 20.67
CA VAL A 268 -5.06 16.12 20.62
C VAL A 268 -5.39 16.48 22.06
N VAL A 269 -5.35 17.77 22.38
CA VAL A 269 -5.62 18.27 23.73
C VAL A 269 -6.89 19.10 23.73
N GLU A 270 -7.74 18.86 24.71
CA GLU A 270 -8.94 19.67 24.97
C GLU A 270 -8.55 21.15 25.26
N PRO A 271 -9.48 22.09 25.00
CA PRO A 271 -9.25 23.53 25.20
C PRO A 271 -8.80 23.93 26.61
#